data_AF-A0A0W0RSU9-F1
#
_entry.id   AF-A0A0W0RSU9-F1
#
_cell.length_a   1.000
_cell.length_b   1.000
_cell.length_c   1.000
_cell.angle_alpha   90.00
_cell.angle_beta   90.00
_cell.angle_gamma   90.00
#
_symmetry.space_group_name_H-M   'P 1'
#
loop_
_entity.id
_entity.type
_entity.pdbx_description
1 polymer ?
#
loop_
_entity_poly.entity_id
_entity_poly.type
_entity_poly.pdbx_seq_one_letter_code
_entity_poly.pdbx_strand_id
1 'polypeptide(L)'
;MKKMILSALLALSSGVQAEQLTTFMEIADAVSQGKKITLVLNVQECNPQKMPSTSLIGAVQPDAFLVIDNSRITASINHFTLDNPIARGNPIFEFVKYTINADGSVSIKSTLMNAVTYHQLASQYIDCTLNKGFKIFA
;
A
#
# COMPACT_ATOMS: atom_id res chain seq x y z
N MET A 1 -23.54 43.63 -19.83
CA MET A 1 -22.19 43.04 -19.96
C MET A 1 -21.78 42.19 -18.73
N LYS A 2 -22.72 41.51 -18.04
CA LYS A 2 -22.44 40.72 -16.81
C LYS A 2 -22.61 39.20 -16.97
N LYS A 3 -23.04 38.72 -18.14
CA LYS A 3 -23.41 37.30 -18.37
C LYS A 3 -22.31 36.44 -19.03
N MET A 4 -21.17 37.03 -19.42
CA MET A 4 -20.12 36.30 -20.14
C MET A 4 -18.92 35.87 -19.29
N ILE A 5 -18.91 36.15 -17.98
CA ILE A 5 -17.76 35.83 -17.12
C ILE A 5 -17.86 34.43 -16.51
N LEU A 6 -19.06 33.82 -16.48
CA LEU A 6 -19.26 32.55 -15.76
C LEU A 6 -18.92 31.28 -16.57
N SER A 7 -18.80 31.37 -17.90
CA SER A 7 -18.53 30.20 -18.75
C SER A 7 -17.04 29.89 -18.94
N ALA A 8 -16.12 30.73 -18.44
CA ALA A 8 -14.68 30.54 -18.63
C ALA A 8 -13.98 29.76 -17.51
N LEU A 9 -14.65 29.47 -16.39
CA LEU A 9 -14.03 28.81 -15.22
C LEU A 9 -14.08 27.27 -15.21
N LEU A 10 -14.70 26.63 -16.20
CA LEU A 10 -14.91 25.17 -16.22
C LEU A 10 -13.87 24.39 -17.05
N ALA A 11 -12.87 25.05 -17.65
CA ALA A 11 -11.97 24.42 -18.63
C ALA A 11 -10.62 23.93 -18.09
N LEU A 12 -10.38 23.95 -16.76
CA LEU A 12 -9.06 23.64 -16.17
C LEU A 12 -9.08 22.51 -15.14
N SER A 13 -10.11 21.67 -15.11
CA SER A 13 -10.05 20.42 -14.35
C SER A 13 -9.23 19.38 -15.14
N SER A 14 -7.91 19.56 -15.22
CA SER A 14 -6.99 18.49 -15.57
C SER A 14 -7.19 17.40 -14.52
N GLY A 15 -7.77 16.26 -14.91
CA GLY A 15 -7.82 15.10 -14.04
C GLY A 15 -6.39 14.64 -13.77
N VAL A 16 -5.82 15.01 -12.63
CA VAL A 16 -4.54 14.47 -12.18
C VAL A 16 -4.77 13.00 -11.86
N GLN A 17 -4.41 12.13 -12.80
CA GLN A 17 -4.35 10.70 -12.53
C GLN A 17 -3.05 10.42 -11.77
N ALA A 18 -3.15 9.60 -10.72
CA ALA A 18 -1.98 9.14 -10.00
C ALA A 18 -1.11 8.31 -10.96
N GLU A 19 0.16 8.69 -11.07
CA GLU A 19 1.12 8.01 -11.95
C GLU A 19 1.81 6.90 -11.18
N GLN A 20 2.23 5.83 -11.88
CA GLN A 20 3.03 4.79 -11.25
C GLN A 20 4.41 5.34 -10.92
N LEU A 21 4.84 5.18 -9.66
CA LEU A 21 6.19 5.45 -9.22
C LEU A 21 7.02 4.17 -9.40
N THR A 22 7.99 4.23 -10.30
CA THR A 22 8.74 3.06 -10.79
C THR A 22 10.11 2.91 -10.15
N THR A 23 10.63 3.96 -9.51
CA THR A 23 11.94 3.92 -8.84
C THR A 23 11.83 4.23 -7.35
N PHE A 24 12.78 3.75 -6.55
CA PHE A 24 12.87 4.09 -5.13
C PHE A 24 12.90 5.62 -4.90
N MET A 25 13.66 6.33 -5.72
CA MET A 25 13.77 7.80 -5.63
C MET A 25 12.44 8.49 -5.91
N GLU A 26 11.69 8.07 -6.95
CA GLU A 26 10.36 8.64 -7.23
C GLU A 26 9.41 8.46 -6.03
N ILE A 27 9.48 7.31 -5.34
CA ILE A 27 8.68 7.06 -4.15
C ILE A 27 9.13 7.95 -2.99
N ALA A 28 10.44 8.04 -2.74
CA ALA A 28 10.99 8.91 -1.70
C ALA A 28 10.63 10.39 -1.93
N ASP A 29 10.69 10.85 -3.17
CA ASP A 29 10.32 12.20 -3.59
C ASP A 29 8.81 12.44 -3.43
N ALA A 30 7.97 11.46 -3.77
CA ALA A 30 6.53 11.57 -3.54
C ALA A 30 6.20 11.67 -2.05
N VAL A 31 6.88 10.91 -1.19
CA VAL A 31 6.74 11.02 0.28
C VAL A 31 7.16 12.40 0.76
N SER A 32 8.32 12.90 0.34
CA SER A 32 8.85 14.21 0.79
C SER A 32 8.00 15.40 0.32
N GLN A 33 7.29 15.24 -0.81
CA GLN A 33 6.32 16.21 -1.33
C GLN A 33 4.94 16.11 -0.68
N GLY A 34 4.72 15.15 0.22
CA GLY A 34 3.41 14.94 0.87
C GLY A 34 2.34 14.40 -0.07
N LYS A 35 2.73 13.71 -1.16
CA LYS A 35 1.76 13.12 -2.08
C LYS A 35 0.98 11.99 -1.42
N LYS A 36 -0.24 11.78 -1.89
CA LYS A 36 -1.08 10.66 -1.46
C LYS A 36 -0.66 9.38 -2.19
N ILE A 37 -0.02 8.46 -1.49
CA ILE A 37 0.54 7.24 -2.07
C ILE A 37 -0.42 6.06 -1.94
N THR A 38 -0.57 5.28 -3.01
CA THR A 38 -1.31 4.00 -3.03
C THR A 38 -0.33 2.86 -3.30
N LEU A 39 -0.40 1.82 -2.48
CA LEU A 39 0.36 0.58 -2.64
C LEU A 39 -0.56 -0.48 -3.23
N VAL A 40 -0.13 -1.17 -4.28
CA VAL A 40 -0.88 -2.24 -4.94
C VAL A 40 -0.02 -3.51 -4.93
N LEU A 41 -0.56 -4.57 -4.33
CA LEU A 41 0.06 -5.89 -4.23
C LEU A 41 -0.70 -6.87 -5.11
N ASN A 42 -0.03 -7.50 -6.06
CA ASN A 42 -0.48 -8.71 -6.74
C ASN A 42 0.28 -9.91 -6.16
N VAL A 43 -0.38 -10.70 -5.31
CA VAL A 43 0.27 -11.80 -4.56
C VAL A 43 0.83 -12.87 -5.49
N GLN A 44 0.19 -13.09 -6.65
CA GLN A 44 0.56 -14.12 -7.61
C GLN A 44 1.85 -13.79 -8.38
N GLU A 45 2.23 -12.52 -8.40
CA GLU A 45 3.49 -12.02 -8.98
C GLU A 45 4.60 -11.85 -7.93
N CYS A 46 4.35 -12.28 -6.69
CA CYS A 46 5.31 -12.29 -5.59
C CYS A 46 5.77 -13.72 -5.26
N ASN A 47 6.70 -13.83 -4.32
CA ASN A 47 7.17 -15.10 -3.76
C ASN A 47 6.72 -15.23 -2.29
N PRO A 48 5.44 -15.53 -2.02
CA PRO A 48 5.01 -15.83 -0.66
C PRO A 48 5.50 -17.22 -0.25
N GLN A 49 5.82 -17.39 1.04
CA GLN A 49 6.17 -18.71 1.61
C GLN A 49 5.11 -19.77 1.33
N LYS A 50 3.83 -19.35 1.26
CA LYS A 50 2.71 -20.17 0.85
C LYS A 50 1.77 -19.35 -0.01
N MET A 51 1.67 -19.69 -1.29
CA MET A 51 0.70 -19.08 -2.19
C MET A 51 -0.73 -19.40 -1.75
N PRO A 52 -1.63 -18.39 -1.65
CA PRO A 52 -3.05 -18.67 -1.59
C PRO A 52 -3.49 -19.32 -2.91
N SER A 53 -4.45 -20.25 -2.85
CA SER A 53 -5.03 -20.89 -4.04
C SER A 53 -5.87 -19.92 -4.88
N THR A 54 -6.30 -18.81 -4.29
CA THR A 54 -7.11 -17.77 -4.95
C THR A 54 -6.22 -16.61 -5.39
N SER A 55 -6.45 -16.12 -6.62
CA SER A 55 -5.82 -14.89 -7.11
C SER A 55 -6.21 -13.70 -6.24
N LEU A 56 -5.24 -12.89 -5.81
CA LEU A 56 -5.44 -11.81 -4.85
C LEU A 56 -4.64 -10.56 -5.24
N ILE A 57 -5.38 -9.50 -5.55
CA ILE A 57 -4.85 -8.14 -5.69
C ILE A 57 -5.39 -7.31 -4.53
N GLY A 58 -4.49 -6.73 -3.74
CA GLY A 58 -4.82 -5.82 -2.64
C GLY A 58 -4.31 -4.41 -2.92
N ALA A 59 -5.06 -3.40 -2.52
CA ALA A 59 -4.64 -2.00 -2.62
C ALA A 59 -4.87 -1.28 -1.29
N VAL A 60 -3.88 -0.48 -0.86
CA VAL A 60 -3.93 0.23 0.42
C VAL A 60 -3.34 1.63 0.26
N GLN A 61 -3.82 2.56 1.07
CA GLN A 61 -3.27 3.91 1.19
C GLN A 61 -2.86 4.13 2.64
N PRO A 62 -1.61 3.77 3.01
CA PRO A 62 -1.10 4.08 4.34
C PRO A 62 -1.18 5.58 4.59
N ASP A 63 -1.54 5.95 5.82
CA ASP A 63 -1.59 7.34 6.28
C ASP A 63 -0.19 7.92 6.55
N ALA A 64 0.79 7.05 6.80
CA ALA A 64 2.16 7.44 7.11
C ALA A 64 3.21 6.60 6.37
N PHE A 65 4.28 7.29 5.96
CA PHE A 65 5.48 6.73 5.38
C PHE A 65 6.71 7.30 6.09
N LEU A 66 7.78 6.51 6.16
CA LEU A 66 9.10 6.94 6.58
C LEU A 66 10.09 6.64 5.46
N VAL A 67 10.89 7.62 5.06
CA VAL A 67 12.11 7.44 4.26
C VAL A 67 13.28 7.40 5.24
N ILE A 68 14.06 6.32 5.21
CA ILE A 68 15.16 6.06 6.14
C ILE A 68 16.45 5.93 5.33
N ASP A 69 17.42 6.80 5.61
CA ASP A 69 18.77 6.81 5.06
C ASP A 69 18.85 6.67 3.53
N ASN A 70 17.86 7.18 2.80
CA ASN A 70 17.71 7.04 1.34
C ASN A 70 17.90 5.61 0.82
N SER A 71 17.69 4.60 1.67
CA SER A 71 17.92 3.18 1.35
C SER A 71 16.70 2.32 1.64
N ARG A 72 15.76 2.85 2.43
CA ARG A 72 14.56 2.12 2.84
C ARG A 72 13.36 3.06 3.01
N ILE A 73 12.21 2.66 2.48
CA ILE A 73 10.92 3.28 2.73
C ILE A 73 10.06 2.28 3.49
N THR A 74 9.39 2.74 4.55
CA THR A 74 8.49 1.87 5.31
C THR A 74 7.14 2.51 5.55
N ALA A 75 6.10 1.69 5.52
CA ALA A 75 4.72 2.07 5.82
C ALA A 75 4.04 0.91 6.55
N SER A 76 2.91 1.18 7.19
CA SER A 76 2.10 0.12 7.76
C SER A 76 0.63 0.45 7.67
N ILE A 77 -0.20 -0.59 7.70
CA ILE A 77 -1.63 -0.45 7.92
C ILE A 77 -2.07 -1.33 9.08
N ASN A 78 -3.16 -0.94 9.72
CA ASN A 78 -3.88 -1.80 10.66
C ASN A 78 -5.27 -2.07 10.10
N HIS A 79 -5.48 -3.26 9.54
CA HIS A 79 -6.75 -3.64 8.92
C HIS A 79 -7.60 -4.46 9.91
N PHE A 80 -8.70 -3.90 10.39
CA PHE A 80 -9.69 -4.67 11.14
C PHE A 80 -10.49 -5.55 10.18
N THR A 81 -10.73 -6.81 10.56
CA THR A 81 -11.58 -7.72 9.79
C THR A 81 -12.24 -8.79 10.66
N LEU A 82 -13.33 -9.35 10.14
CA LEU A 82 -14.01 -10.55 10.63
C LEU A 82 -13.85 -11.75 9.67
N ASP A 83 -13.20 -11.53 8.52
CA ASP A 83 -13.24 -12.46 7.39
C ASP A 83 -11.96 -13.27 7.19
N ASN A 84 -10.93 -13.01 8.01
CA ASN A 84 -9.68 -13.74 7.87
C ASN A 84 -9.92 -15.26 8.10
N PRO A 85 -9.45 -16.12 7.17
CA PRO A 85 -9.70 -17.56 7.25
C PRO A 85 -9.23 -18.24 8.53
N ILE A 86 -8.20 -17.71 9.21
CA ILE A 86 -7.65 -18.30 10.44
C ILE A 86 -8.60 -18.14 11.63
N ALA A 87 -9.43 -17.09 11.64
CA ALA A 87 -10.30 -16.77 12.77
C ALA A 87 -11.65 -16.20 12.32
N ARG A 88 -12.26 -16.78 11.27
CA ARG A 88 -13.51 -16.28 10.67
C ARG A 88 -14.62 -16.05 11.71
N GLY A 89 -15.26 -14.88 11.65
CA GLY A 89 -16.29 -14.44 12.59
C GLY A 89 -15.74 -13.81 13.88
N ASN A 90 -14.44 -13.95 14.18
CA ASN A 90 -13.82 -13.30 15.32
C ASN A 90 -13.18 -11.96 14.90
N PRO A 91 -13.28 -10.91 15.74
CA PRO A 91 -12.65 -9.63 15.47
C PRO A 91 -11.12 -9.75 15.56
N ILE A 92 -10.44 -9.44 14.46
CA ILE A 92 -8.99 -9.44 14.38
C ILE A 92 -8.44 -8.17 13.73
N PHE A 93 -7.19 -7.86 14.06
CA PHE A 93 -6.36 -6.91 13.34
C PHE A 93 -5.35 -7.65 12.46
N GLU A 94 -5.29 -7.29 11.19
CA GLU A 94 -4.18 -7.60 10.31
C GLU A 94 -3.26 -6.37 10.28
N PHE A 95 -2.20 -6.42 11.08
CA PHE A 95 -1.16 -5.40 11.03
C PHE A 95 -0.17 -5.75 9.92
N VAL A 96 -0.16 -4.95 8.85
CA VAL A 96 0.69 -5.19 7.68
C VAL A 96 1.78 -4.14 7.63
N LYS A 97 3.04 -4.59 7.68
CA LYS A 97 4.23 -3.75 7.53
C LYS A 97 4.80 -3.93 6.13
N TYR A 98 4.99 -2.82 5.44
CA TYR A 98 5.67 -2.74 4.14
C TYR A 98 7.08 -2.18 4.34
N THR A 99 8.05 -2.82 3.71
CA THR A 99 9.43 -2.34 3.61
C THR A 99 9.85 -2.39 2.16
N ILE A 100 10.21 -1.24 1.59
CA ILE A 100 10.68 -1.09 0.21
C ILE A 100 12.15 -0.67 0.30
N ASN A 101 13.05 -1.44 -0.27
CA ASN A 101 14.48 -1.12 -0.26
C ASN A 101 14.89 -0.44 -1.58
N ALA A 102 16.01 0.28 -1.56
CA ALA A 102 16.52 1.02 -2.72
C ALA A 102 16.90 0.12 -3.91
N ASP A 103 17.17 -1.16 -3.68
CA ASP A 103 17.40 -2.16 -4.73
C ASP A 103 16.12 -2.66 -5.42
N GLY A 104 14.94 -2.18 -4.99
CA GLY A 104 13.64 -2.58 -5.51
C GLY A 104 13.07 -3.86 -4.87
N SER A 105 13.75 -4.46 -3.90
CA SER A 105 13.16 -5.53 -3.08
C SER A 105 12.09 -4.96 -2.14
N VAL A 106 10.99 -5.69 -1.99
CA VAL A 106 9.87 -5.31 -1.14
C VAL A 106 9.52 -6.48 -0.23
N SER A 107 9.51 -6.25 1.09
CA SER A 107 9.05 -7.24 2.06
C SER A 107 7.76 -6.77 2.74
N ILE A 108 6.82 -7.70 2.86
CA ILE A 108 5.49 -7.46 3.40
C ILE A 108 5.27 -8.48 4.51
N LYS A 109 5.13 -7.99 5.74
CA LYS A 109 4.84 -8.82 6.91
C LYS A 109 3.43 -8.52 7.38
N SER A 110 2.55 -9.52 7.35
CA SER A 110 1.24 -9.43 8.00
C SER A 110 1.26 -10.19 9.31
N THR A 111 0.85 -9.52 10.39
CA THR A 111 0.73 -10.08 11.74
C THR A 111 -0.75 -10.04 12.12
N LEU A 112 -1.34 -11.21 12.35
CA LEU A 112 -2.73 -11.33 12.76
C LEU A 112 -2.80 -11.29 14.28
N MET A 113 -3.63 -10.41 14.82
CA MET A 113 -3.81 -10.25 16.26
C MET A 113 -5.29 -10.30 16.61
N ASN A 114 -5.64 -10.92 17.73
CA ASN A 114 -6.98 -10.78 18.28
C ASN A 114 -7.27 -9.30 18.58
N ALA A 115 -8.40 -8.75 18.14
CA ALA A 115 -8.66 -7.31 18.28
C ALA A 115 -9.03 -6.87 19.70
N VAL A 116 -9.34 -7.82 20.60
CA VAL A 116 -9.68 -7.55 22.00
C VAL A 116 -8.45 -7.67 22.89
N THR A 117 -7.69 -8.75 22.71
CA THR A 117 -6.54 -9.08 23.59
C THR A 117 -5.19 -8.68 23.02
N TYR A 118 -5.13 -8.29 21.74
CA TYR A 118 -3.90 -8.05 20.97
C TYR A 118 -2.93 -9.26 20.91
N HIS A 119 -3.37 -10.44 21.35
CA HIS A 119 -2.58 -11.65 21.25
C HIS A 119 -2.36 -12.03 19.78
N GLN A 120 -1.10 -12.28 19.40
CA GLN A 120 -0.74 -12.70 18.05
C GLN A 120 -1.29 -14.10 17.76
N LEU A 121 -2.06 -14.22 16.68
CA LEU A 121 -2.65 -15.47 16.22
C LEU A 121 -1.75 -16.17 15.19
N ALA A 122 -1.17 -15.38 14.27
CA ALA A 122 -0.28 -15.87 13.22
C ALA A 122 0.55 -14.73 12.63
N SER A 123 1.55 -15.08 11.83
CA SER A 123 2.29 -14.12 11.01
C SER A 123 2.65 -14.75 9.66
N GLN A 124 2.64 -13.94 8.61
CA GLN A 124 3.00 -14.34 7.25
C GLN A 124 3.91 -13.30 6.60
N TYR A 125 4.77 -13.78 5.71
CA TYR A 125 5.74 -12.96 4.97
C TYR A 125 5.56 -13.17 3.47
N ILE A 126 5.61 -12.07 2.73
CA ILE A 126 5.57 -12.05 1.27
C ILE A 126 6.71 -11.17 0.80
N ASP A 127 7.58 -11.74 -0.02
CA ASP A 127 8.63 -10.99 -0.71
C ASP A 127 8.19 -10.72 -2.15
N CYS A 128 8.34 -9.47 -2.56
CA CYS A 128 7.96 -8.97 -3.87
C CYS A 128 9.11 -8.15 -4.47
N THR A 129 8.98 -7.81 -5.76
CA THR A 129 9.84 -6.84 -6.44
C THR A 129 9.00 -5.66 -6.88
N LEU A 130 9.51 -4.45 -6.70
CA LEU A 130 8.91 -3.23 -7.23
C LEU A 130 8.67 -3.37 -8.74
N ASN A 131 7.54 -2.84 -9.22
CA ASN A 131 7.03 -2.91 -10.59
C ASN A 131 6.57 -4.29 -11.09
N LYS A 132 6.78 -5.36 -10.32
CA LYS A 132 6.21 -6.69 -10.58
C LYS A 132 4.95 -6.87 -9.72
N GLY A 133 5.00 -7.78 -8.75
CA GLY A 133 3.93 -7.99 -7.80
C GLY A 133 3.69 -6.86 -6.81
N PHE A 134 4.52 -5.82 -6.78
CA PHE A 134 4.28 -4.63 -5.96
C PHE A 134 4.43 -3.35 -6.77
N LYS A 135 3.36 -2.54 -6.84
CA LYS A 135 3.30 -1.28 -7.60
C LYS A 135 2.87 -0.15 -6.68
N ILE A 136 3.35 1.06 -6.97
CA ILE A 136 3.10 2.25 -6.16
C ILE A 136 2.61 3.38 -7.07
N PHE A 137 1.64 4.16 -6.61
CA PHE A 137 1.05 5.27 -7.36
C PHE A 137 0.94 6.51 -6.48
N ALA A 138 1.10 7.72 -7.04
CA ALA A 138 0.93 8.98 -6.32
C ALA A 138 0.54 10.16 -7.22
#